data_AF-A0A3S0PPM7-F1
#
_entry.id   AF-A0A3S0PPM7-F1
#
_cell.length_a   1.000
_cell.length_b   1.000
_cell.length_c   1.000
_cell.angle_alpha   90.00
_cell.angle_beta   90.00
_cell.angle_gamma   90.00
#
_symmetry.space_group_name_H-M   'P 1'
#
loop_
_entity.id
_entity.type
_entity.pdbx_description
1 polymer ?
#
loop_
_entity_poly.entity_id
_entity_poly.type
_entity_poly.pdbx_seq_one_letter_code
_entity_poly.pdbx_strand_id
1 'polypeptide(L)'
;LKAYIKETFKQIGGLKPAMGWDTVDELLCKFYNWKVVTDKSLHVKHLKPTGANYNKTARYKQGEAFYSLGYGFWITAIASAKLAMMKKKPLLFIDYIQGFWKAKSAKKPMLVNPEQAKFIRKYRLQKMKEKLF
;
A
#
# COMPACT_ATOMS: atom_id res chain seq x y z
N LEU A 1 -0.11 -1.79 -16.47
CA LEU A 1 1.33 -2.03 -16.73
C LEU A 1 2.12 -0.99 -15.94
N LYS A 2 3.29 -1.36 -15.39
CA LYS A 2 4.25 -0.42 -14.80
C LYS A 2 5.59 -0.59 -15.50
N ALA A 3 6.26 0.52 -15.78
CA ALA A 3 7.59 0.54 -16.37
C ALA A 3 8.52 1.36 -15.45
N TYR A 4 9.78 0.96 -15.39
CA TYR A 4 10.78 1.57 -14.51
C TYR A 4 12.03 1.89 -15.31
N ILE A 5 12.64 3.02 -15.00
CA ILE A 5 14.03 3.31 -15.39
C ILE A 5 14.92 2.32 -14.64
N LYS A 6 15.95 1.80 -15.32
CA LYS A 6 16.82 0.73 -14.80
C LYS A 6 17.48 1.13 -13.48
N GLU A 7 17.94 2.38 -13.41
CA GLU A 7 18.58 2.99 -12.23
C GLU A 7 17.59 3.05 -11.07
N THR A 8 16.37 3.56 -11.30
CA THR A 8 15.30 3.59 -10.30
C THR A 8 14.98 2.19 -9.79
N PHE A 9 14.85 1.21 -10.69
CA PHE A 9 14.53 -0.16 -10.34
C PHE A 9 15.55 -0.79 -9.40
N LYS A 10 16.84 -0.56 -9.68
CA LYS A 10 17.93 -0.99 -8.79
C LYS A 10 17.89 -0.25 -7.45
N GLN A 11 17.65 1.06 -7.47
CA GLN A 11 17.67 1.90 -6.28
C GLN A 11 16.54 1.57 -5.28
N ILE A 12 15.35 1.23 -5.78
CA ILE A 12 14.24 0.77 -4.90
C ILE A 12 14.41 -0.68 -4.42
N GLY A 13 15.44 -1.39 -4.87
CA GLY A 13 15.72 -2.78 -4.53
C GLY A 13 14.87 -3.80 -5.30
N GLY A 14 14.41 -3.45 -6.51
CA GLY A 14 13.53 -4.28 -7.33
C GLY A 14 12.12 -4.43 -6.78
N LEU A 15 11.34 -5.36 -7.37
CA LEU A 15 9.99 -5.68 -6.89
C LEU A 15 10.05 -6.71 -5.78
N LYS A 16 9.38 -6.41 -4.67
CA LYS A 16 9.30 -7.32 -3.52
C LYS A 16 8.09 -8.23 -3.69
N PRO A 17 8.20 -9.57 -3.59
CA PRO A 17 7.07 -10.49 -3.77
C PRO A 17 6.15 -10.50 -2.53
N ALA A 18 5.51 -9.38 -2.23
CA ALA A 18 4.69 -9.20 -1.04
C ALA A 18 3.42 -8.38 -1.34
N MET A 19 2.35 -8.57 -0.57
CA MET A 19 1.15 -7.77 -0.77
C MET A 19 1.43 -6.28 -0.53
N GLY A 20 1.01 -5.42 -1.46
CA GLY A 20 1.28 -3.98 -1.43
C GLY A 20 2.61 -3.58 -2.08
N TRP A 21 3.31 -4.49 -2.76
CA TRP A 21 4.55 -4.18 -3.48
C TRP A 21 4.39 -3.08 -4.53
N ASP A 22 3.22 -2.99 -5.16
CA ASP A 22 2.84 -1.98 -6.15
C ASP A 22 2.51 -0.62 -5.51
N THR A 23 2.40 -0.54 -4.20
CA THR A 23 2.28 0.74 -3.50
C THR A 23 3.64 1.16 -2.97
N VAL A 24 4.45 0.20 -2.51
CA VAL A 24 5.77 0.50 -1.95
C VAL A 24 6.75 0.97 -3.02
N ASP A 25 6.70 0.41 -4.23
CA ASP A 25 7.57 0.82 -5.34
C ASP A 25 7.40 2.32 -5.67
N GLU A 26 6.17 2.81 -5.78
CA GLU A 26 5.86 4.21 -6.05
C GLU A 26 6.29 5.13 -4.91
N LEU A 27 6.12 4.67 -3.67
CA LEU A 27 6.55 5.42 -2.49
C LEU A 27 8.07 5.51 -2.41
N LEU A 28 8.78 4.43 -2.75
CA LEU A 28 10.24 4.40 -2.80
C LEU A 28 10.78 5.24 -3.96
N CYS A 29 10.13 5.22 -5.13
CA CYS A 29 10.45 6.15 -6.21
C CYS A 29 10.40 7.60 -5.72
N LYS A 30 9.32 7.98 -5.03
CA LYS A 30 9.17 9.33 -4.48
C LYS A 30 10.20 9.65 -3.37
N PHE A 31 10.56 8.66 -2.55
CA PHE A 31 11.60 8.81 -1.54
C PHE A 31 12.95 9.14 -2.16
N TYR A 32 13.28 8.52 -3.29
CA TYR A 32 14.49 8.79 -4.07
C TYR A 32 14.29 9.91 -5.11
N ASN A 33 13.28 10.77 -4.95
CA ASN A 33 12.97 11.91 -5.80
C ASN A 33 12.68 11.58 -7.28
N TRP A 34 12.34 10.33 -7.60
CA TRP A 34 11.86 9.98 -8.93
C TRP A 34 10.42 10.42 -9.15
N LYS A 35 10.15 10.92 -10.35
CA LYS A 35 8.80 11.28 -10.78
C LYS A 35 8.02 10.02 -11.15
N VAL A 36 6.83 9.87 -10.56
CA VAL A 36 5.86 8.83 -10.93
C VAL A 36 4.76 9.48 -11.76
N VAL A 37 4.60 9.02 -12.99
CA VAL A 37 3.62 9.55 -13.96
C VAL A 37 2.67 8.44 -14.39
N THR A 38 1.38 8.74 -14.42
CA THR A 38 0.36 7.87 -15.02
C THR A 38 0.03 8.40 -16.41
N ASP A 39 0.37 7.65 -17.45
CA ASP A 39 -0.04 7.96 -18.81
C ASP A 39 -1.47 7.45 -19.06
N LYS A 40 -2.39 8.39 -19.30
CA LYS A 40 -3.81 8.10 -19.55
C LYS A 40 -4.11 7.77 -21.02
N SER A 41 -3.17 8.05 -21.93
CA SER A 41 -3.33 7.76 -23.37
C SER A 41 -3.12 6.27 -23.68
N LEU A 42 -2.33 5.58 -22.86
CA LEU A 42 -2.02 4.17 -23.04
C LEU A 42 -3.17 3.27 -22.56
N HIS A 43 -3.81 2.60 -23.52
CA HIS A 43 -4.88 1.64 -23.25
C HIS A 43 -4.30 0.23 -23.09
N VAL A 44 -4.43 -0.35 -21.89
CA VAL A 44 -3.94 -1.71 -21.59
C VAL A 44 -5.11 -2.61 -21.21
N LYS A 45 -5.24 -3.76 -21.88
CA LYS A 45 -6.24 -4.79 -21.56
C LYS A 45 -5.63 -5.83 -20.62
N HIS A 46 -6.19 -5.99 -19.43
CA HIS A 46 -5.80 -7.03 -18.47
C HIS A 46 -6.87 -8.11 -18.41
N LEU A 47 -6.59 -9.27 -19.02
CA LEU A 47 -7.54 -10.38 -19.17
C LEU A 47 -7.61 -11.27 -17.91
N LYS A 48 -7.79 -10.66 -16.74
CA LYS A 48 -7.96 -11.41 -15.49
C LYS A 48 -9.45 -11.63 -15.23
N PRO A 49 -9.92 -12.86 -14.97
CA PRO A 49 -11.30 -13.09 -14.60
C PRO A 49 -11.61 -12.34 -13.29
N THR A 50 -12.70 -11.56 -13.33
CA THR A 50 -13.07 -10.65 -12.25
C THR A 50 -13.77 -11.42 -11.11
N GLY A 51 -12.98 -12.07 -10.26
CA GLY A 51 -13.38 -12.53 -8.92
C GLY A 51 -13.96 -13.95 -8.82
N ALA A 52 -13.43 -14.75 -7.87
CA ALA A 52 -14.15 -15.84 -7.18
C ALA A 52 -13.31 -16.51 -6.06
N ASN A 53 -12.48 -15.80 -5.30
CA ASN A 53 -11.82 -16.44 -4.13
C ASN A 53 -11.71 -15.48 -2.95
N TYR A 54 -12.85 -15.22 -2.31
CA TYR A 54 -12.90 -14.56 -1.01
C TYR A 54 -12.50 -15.56 0.08
N ASN A 55 -11.20 -15.84 0.20
CA ASN A 55 -10.70 -16.72 1.25
C ASN A 55 -10.82 -16.00 2.61
N LYS A 56 -11.34 -16.66 3.65
CA LYS A 56 -11.45 -16.12 5.02
C LYS A 56 -10.10 -15.62 5.56
N THR A 57 -8.98 -16.17 5.09
CA THR A 57 -7.61 -15.71 5.42
C THR A 57 -7.21 -14.41 4.73
N ALA A 58 -7.86 -14.03 3.63
CA ALA A 58 -7.59 -12.79 2.90
C ALA A 58 -8.08 -11.54 3.64
N ARG A 59 -8.99 -11.68 4.61
CA ARG A 59 -9.63 -10.55 5.31
C ARG A 59 -8.61 -9.67 6.07
N TYR A 60 -7.60 -10.30 6.69
CA TYR A 60 -6.58 -9.61 7.48
C TYR A 60 -5.42 -9.08 6.62
N LYS A 61 -5.20 -9.66 5.43
CA LYS A 61 -4.01 -9.38 4.61
C LYS A 61 -3.86 -7.90 4.24
N GLN A 62 -4.97 -7.18 4.10
CA GLN A 62 -4.92 -5.75 3.82
C GLN A 62 -4.35 -4.93 4.99
N GLY A 63 -4.73 -5.26 6.22
CA GLY A 63 -4.19 -4.66 7.43
C GLY A 63 -2.71 -4.97 7.61
N GLU A 64 -2.33 -6.23 7.35
CA GLU A 64 -0.93 -6.66 7.36
C GLU A 64 -0.11 -5.90 6.31
N ALA A 65 -0.66 -5.71 5.10
CA ALA A 65 0.00 -4.94 4.04
C ALA A 65 0.24 -3.48 4.47
N PHE A 66 -0.71 -2.84 5.16
CA PHE A 66 -0.49 -1.49 5.70
C PHE A 66 0.67 -1.46 6.70
N TYR A 67 0.77 -2.45 7.58
CA TYR A 67 1.92 -2.57 8.49
C TYR A 67 3.24 -2.75 7.73
N SER A 68 3.28 -3.68 6.76
CA SER A 68 4.48 -3.95 5.95
C SER A 68 4.89 -2.76 5.09
N LEU A 69 3.97 -1.87 4.70
CA LEU A 69 4.25 -0.58 4.05
C LEU A 69 4.85 0.48 5.00
N GLY A 70 5.02 0.15 6.29
CA GLY A 70 5.53 1.06 7.31
C GLY A 70 4.49 2.06 7.81
N TYR A 71 3.19 1.85 7.54
CA TYR A 71 2.15 2.79 8.00
C TYR A 71 2.08 2.81 9.54
N GLY A 72 1.78 3.99 10.07
CA GLY A 72 1.40 4.13 11.49
C GLY A 72 -0.06 3.77 11.72
N PHE A 73 -0.47 3.71 12.99
CA PHE A 73 -1.85 3.40 13.37
C PHE A 73 -2.87 4.36 12.73
N TRP A 74 -2.65 5.67 12.80
CA TRP A 74 -3.58 6.67 12.27
C TRP A 74 -3.78 6.57 10.76
N ILE A 75 -2.69 6.41 10.00
CA ILE A 75 -2.76 6.23 8.55
C ILE A 75 -3.50 4.94 8.21
N THR A 76 -3.24 3.88 8.99
CA THR A 76 -3.94 2.60 8.85
C THR A 76 -5.42 2.73 9.14
N ALA A 77 -5.82 3.46 10.18
CA ALA A 77 -7.22 3.72 10.52
C ALA A 77 -7.95 4.47 9.39
N ILE A 78 -7.39 5.58 8.92
CA ILE A 78 -7.97 6.36 7.82
C ILE A 78 -8.07 5.52 6.54
N ALA A 79 -7.00 4.80 6.18
CA ALA A 79 -6.99 3.94 4.99
C ALA A 79 -8.00 2.78 5.11
N SER A 80 -8.11 2.18 6.30
CA SER A 80 -9.04 1.09 6.57
C SER A 80 -10.49 1.55 6.50
N ALA A 81 -10.81 2.70 7.10
CA ALA A 81 -12.14 3.29 7.07
C ALA A 81 -12.55 3.61 5.63
N LYS A 82 -11.67 4.29 4.89
CA LYS A 82 -11.89 4.59 3.46
C LYS A 82 -12.19 3.32 2.66
N LEU A 83 -11.37 2.29 2.82
CA LEU A 83 -11.52 1.06 2.04
C LEU A 83 -12.77 0.26 2.43
N ALA A 84 -13.12 0.22 3.71
CA ALA A 84 -14.34 -0.42 4.20
C ALA A 84 -15.60 0.26 3.64
N MET A 85 -15.61 1.60 3.58
CA MET A 85 -16.68 2.38 2.94
C MET A 85 -16.76 2.10 1.43
N MET A 86 -15.64 2.15 0.71
CA MET A 86 -15.60 1.87 -0.74
C MET A 86 -16.10 0.46 -1.08
N LYS A 87 -15.85 -0.51 -0.19
CA LYS A 87 -16.33 -1.90 -0.34
C LYS A 87 -17.75 -2.13 0.17
N LYS A 88 -18.42 -1.08 0.69
CA LYS A 88 -19.76 -1.16 1.32
C LYS A 88 -19.85 -2.23 2.41
N LYS A 89 -18.75 -2.45 3.14
CA LYS A 89 -18.64 -3.49 4.18
C LYS A 89 -17.93 -2.91 5.41
N PRO A 90 -18.66 -2.23 6.33
CA PRO A 90 -18.05 -1.50 7.45
C PRO A 90 -17.28 -2.42 8.42
N LEU A 91 -17.71 -3.68 8.58
CA LEU A 91 -17.02 -4.67 9.43
C LEU A 91 -15.57 -4.95 8.98
N LEU A 92 -15.23 -4.70 7.71
CA LEU A 92 -13.86 -4.85 7.21
C LEU A 92 -12.88 -3.87 7.88
N PHE A 93 -13.36 -2.75 8.42
CA PHE A 93 -12.53 -1.85 9.19
C PHE A 93 -11.87 -2.57 10.36
N ILE A 94 -12.66 -3.33 11.13
CA ILE A 94 -12.16 -4.09 12.28
C ILE A 94 -11.18 -5.16 11.83
N ASP A 95 -11.50 -5.89 10.75
CA ASP A 95 -10.58 -6.88 10.18
C ASP A 95 -9.23 -6.25 9.79
N TYR A 96 -9.22 -5.08 9.16
CA TYR A 96 -7.99 -4.42 8.74
C TYR A 96 -7.17 -3.93 9.94
N ILE A 97 -7.83 -3.39 10.97
CA ILE A 97 -7.15 -2.99 12.21
C ILE A 97 -6.56 -4.21 12.92
N GLN A 98 -7.32 -5.30 13.04
CA GLN A 98 -6.82 -6.56 13.62
C GLN A 98 -5.63 -7.11 12.82
N GLY A 99 -5.69 -7.08 11.49
CA GLY A 99 -4.57 -7.51 10.63
C GLY A 99 -3.30 -6.68 10.88
N PHE A 100 -3.43 -5.36 11.01
CA PHE A 100 -2.31 -4.49 11.35
C PHE A 100 -1.69 -4.83 12.71
N TRP A 101 -2.52 -5.00 13.75
CA TRP A 101 -2.03 -5.35 15.09
C TRP A 101 -1.38 -6.72 15.13
N LYS A 102 -1.95 -7.73 14.45
CA LYS A 102 -1.36 -9.07 14.33
C LYS A 102 0.00 -9.03 13.64
N ALA A 103 0.14 -8.27 12.56
CA ALA A 103 1.43 -8.11 11.89
C ALA A 103 2.46 -7.38 12.76
N LYS A 104 2.01 -6.37 13.51
CA LYS A 104 2.84 -5.61 14.45
C LYS A 104 3.32 -6.46 15.63
N SER A 105 2.43 -7.24 16.25
CA SER A 105 2.78 -8.12 17.37
C SER A 105 3.72 -9.24 16.93
N ALA A 106 3.50 -9.78 15.72
CA ALA A 106 4.37 -10.78 15.12
C ALA A 106 5.68 -10.21 14.54
N LYS A 107 5.93 -8.89 14.65
CA LYS A 107 7.09 -8.19 14.08
C LYS A 107 7.37 -8.59 12.63
N LYS A 108 6.32 -8.68 11.81
CA LYS A 108 6.46 -9.09 10.42
C LYS A 108 7.48 -8.20 9.69
N PRO A 109 8.30 -8.75 8.77
CA PRO A 109 9.21 -7.95 7.99
C PRO A 109 8.47 -6.83 7.23
N MET A 110 9.00 -5.62 7.32
CA MET A 110 8.51 -4.48 6.54
C MET A 110 9.17 -4.47 5.16
N LEU A 111 8.47 -3.91 4.19
CA LEU A 111 8.98 -3.68 2.84
C LEU A 111 9.86 -2.42 2.76
N VAL A 112 10.03 -1.72 3.87
CA VAL A 112 10.73 -0.44 3.94
C VAL A 112 11.60 -0.39 5.18
N ASN A 113 12.69 0.35 5.10
CA ASN A 113 13.53 0.64 6.26
C ASN A 113 12.89 1.76 7.13
N PRO A 114 13.41 2.03 8.33
CA PRO A 114 12.83 3.04 9.23
C PRO A 114 12.75 4.46 8.64
N GLU A 115 13.74 4.86 7.84
CA GLU A 115 13.78 6.18 7.20
C GLU A 115 12.71 6.32 6.11
N GLN A 116 12.60 5.31 5.25
CA GLN A 116 11.56 5.20 4.23
C GLN A 116 10.18 5.18 4.87
N ALA A 117 9.98 4.43 5.97
CA ALA A 117 8.72 4.43 6.70
C ALA A 117 8.36 5.81 7.25
N LYS A 118 9.33 6.56 7.80
CA LYS A 118 9.14 7.93 8.29
C LYS A 118 8.70 8.87 7.16
N PHE A 119 9.37 8.81 6.01
CA PHE A 119 8.99 9.56 4.82
C PHE A 119 7.57 9.20 4.36
N ILE A 120 7.26 7.92 4.22
CA ILE A 120 5.95 7.43 3.78
C ILE A 120 4.85 7.96 4.67
N ARG A 121 5.04 7.95 6.00
CA ARG A 121 4.04 8.49 6.94
C ARG A 121 3.78 9.97 6.70
N LYS A 122 4.85 10.76 6.58
CA LYS A 122 4.75 12.20 6.28
C LYS A 122 4.04 12.44 4.95
N TYR A 123 4.47 11.76 3.90
CA TYR A 123 3.91 11.86 2.55
C TYR A 123 2.41 11.50 2.52
N ARG A 124 2.02 10.40 3.15
CA ARG A 124 0.62 9.94 3.18
C ARG A 124 -0.28 10.88 3.97
N LEU A 125 0.18 11.38 5.12
CA LEU A 125 -0.57 12.37 5.90
C LEU A 125 -0.78 13.67 5.11
N GLN A 126 0.26 14.16 4.44
CA GLN A 126 0.14 15.33 3.56
C GLN A 126 -0.90 15.09 2.46
N LYS A 127 -0.82 13.96 1.75
CA LYS A 127 -1.79 13.60 0.70
C LYS A 127 -3.21 13.35 1.20
N MET A 128 -3.38 12.98 2.46
CA MET A 128 -4.72 12.88 3.08
C MET A 128 -5.28 14.27 3.40
N LYS A 129 -4.43 15.19 3.88
CA LYS A 129 -4.82 16.59 4.15
C LYS A 129 -5.23 17.33 2.88
N GLU A 130 -4.46 17.20 1.80
CA GLU A 130 -4.75 17.77 0.46
C GLU A 130 -6.06 17.25 -0.19
N LYS A 131 -6.78 16.32 0.46
CA LYS A 131 -8.08 15.83 -0.02
C LYS A 131 -9.25 16.36 0.79
N LEU A 132 -8.98 17.04 1.90
CA LEU A 132 -9.98 17.64 2.78
C LEU A 132 -10.13 19.14 2.52
N PHE A 133 -9.10 19.76 1.95
CA PHE A 133 -9.01 21.15 1.51
C PHE A 133 -8.45 21.17 0.10
#